data_AF-A0A432T2S1-F1
#
_entry.id   AF-A0A432T2S1-F1
#
_cell.length_a   1.000
_cell.length_b   1.000
_cell.length_c   1.000
_cell.angle_alpha   90.00
_cell.angle_beta   90.00
_cell.angle_gamma   90.00
#
_symmetry.space_group_name_H-M   'P 1'
#
loop_
_entity.id
_entity.type
_entity.pdbx_description
1 polymer ?
#
loop_
_entity_poly.entity_id
_entity_poly.type
_entity_poly.pdbx_seq_one_letter_code
_entity_poly.pdbx_strand_id
1 'polypeptide(L)'
;DKKCCDMKDGGKSKERSCECKTTLNHLSRIEGQIRALKQYIEEGKRCKDVAMLSASIAKSFDTLRARTLKNFILNEVLGEAKIQSKKEEEIEEILKLYKK
;
A
#
# COMPACT_ATOMS: atom_id res chain seq x y z
N ASP A 1 21.05 3.74 -0.69
CA ASP A 1 19.68 3.36 -0.32
C ASP A 1 18.93 4.54 0.26
N LYS A 2 17.85 4.99 -0.41
CA LYS A 2 16.95 6.01 0.14
C LYS A 2 15.90 5.27 0.98
N LYS A 3 15.58 5.76 2.16
CA LYS A 3 14.54 5.09 2.97
C LYS A 3 13.18 5.28 2.30
N CYS A 4 12.39 4.21 2.27
CA CYS A 4 10.99 4.29 1.81
C CYS A 4 10.16 5.26 2.67
N CYS A 5 10.59 5.49 3.92
CA CYS A 5 10.07 6.48 4.85
C CYS A 5 11.22 7.03 5.71
N ASP A 6 11.56 8.32 5.56
CA ASP A 6 12.42 9.04 6.52
C ASP A 6 11.54 9.81 7.52
N MET A 7 11.37 9.25 8.71
CA MET A 7 10.83 9.98 9.86
C MET A 7 11.96 10.83 10.46
N LYS A 8 12.31 11.96 9.84
CA LYS A 8 13.09 12.98 10.53
C LYS A 8 12.20 14.17 10.86
N ASP A 9 11.89 14.29 12.15
CA ASP A 9 11.33 15.49 12.78
C ASP A 9 12.31 16.64 12.59
N GLY A 10 12.10 17.44 11.55
CA GLY A 10 12.96 18.58 11.26
C GLY A 10 13.04 18.91 9.78
N GLY A 11 12.01 19.61 9.30
CA GLY A 11 12.11 20.44 8.09
C GLY A 11 12.25 19.70 6.76
N LYS A 12 11.14 19.18 6.23
CA LYS A 12 10.64 19.37 4.84
C LYS A 12 9.47 18.41 4.56
N SER A 13 8.38 18.99 4.04
CA SER A 13 7.15 18.36 3.49
C SER A 13 6.24 17.56 4.46
N LYS A 14 5.17 18.21 4.93
CA LYS A 14 4.04 17.63 5.69
C LYS A 14 3.37 16.43 4.96
N GLU A 15 3.51 16.38 3.64
CA GLU A 15 2.89 15.40 2.74
C GLU A 15 3.54 14.00 2.81
N ARG A 16 4.88 13.91 2.88
CA ARG A 16 5.60 12.62 2.98
C ARG A 16 5.33 11.86 4.29
N SER A 17 5.14 12.59 5.39
CA SER A 17 4.75 11.99 6.68
C SER A 17 3.34 11.37 6.60
N CYS A 18 2.43 11.98 5.82
CA CYS A 18 1.07 11.52 5.65
C CYS A 18 0.98 10.20 4.85
N GLU A 19 1.80 10.04 3.79
CA GLU A 19 1.81 8.84 2.96
C GLU A 19 2.36 7.61 3.68
N CYS A 20 3.43 7.79 4.46
CA CYS A 20 3.99 6.72 5.30
C CYS A 20 2.98 6.28 6.36
N LYS A 21 2.34 7.22 7.06
CA LYS A 21 1.28 6.92 8.02
C LYS A 21 0.09 6.20 7.36
N THR A 22 -0.30 6.63 6.16
CA THR A 22 -1.37 5.98 5.39
C THR A 22 -1.01 4.55 4.98
N THR A 23 0.24 4.31 4.61
CA THR A 23 0.75 2.98 4.25
C THR A 23 0.78 2.06 5.47
N LEU A 24 1.29 2.54 6.61
CA LEU A 24 1.29 1.80 7.87
C LEU A 24 -0.12 1.47 8.35
N ASN A 25 -1.05 2.44 8.31
CA ASN A 25 -2.45 2.20 8.67
C ASN A 25 -3.10 1.14 7.78
N HIS A 26 -2.74 1.09 6.49
CA HIS A 26 -3.23 0.06 5.58
C HIS A 26 -2.67 -1.32 5.92
N LEU A 27 -1.38 -1.40 6.26
CA LEU A 27 -0.76 -2.63 6.73
C LEU A 27 -1.42 -3.15 8.02
N SER A 28 -1.66 -2.29 9.01
CA SER A 28 -2.37 -2.67 10.24
C SER A 28 -3.78 -3.20 9.99
N ARG A 29 -4.48 -2.70 8.97
CA ARG A 29 -5.78 -3.26 8.54
C ARG A 29 -5.61 -4.67 7.99
N ILE A 30 -4.61 -4.90 7.13
CA ILE A 30 -4.31 -6.24 6.59
C ILE A 30 -3.99 -7.23 7.71
N GLU A 31 -3.19 -6.82 8.71
CA GLU A 31 -2.91 -7.65 9.88
C GLU A 31 -4.20 -8.05 10.63
N GLY A 32 -5.11 -7.11 10.83
CA GLY A 32 -6.43 -7.37 11.42
C GLY A 32 -7.24 -8.37 10.59
N GLN A 33 -7.23 -8.24 9.26
CA GLN A 33 -7.90 -9.20 8.37
C GLN A 33 -7.27 -10.60 8.43
N ILE A 34 -5.93 -10.70 8.50
CA ILE A 34 -5.22 -11.99 8.64
C ILE A 34 -5.58 -12.66 9.97
N ARG A 35 -5.65 -11.91 11.07
CA ARG A 35 -6.09 -12.43 12.37
C ARG A 35 -7.53 -12.97 12.29
N ALA A 36 -8.43 -12.25 11.64
CA ALA A 36 -9.80 -12.72 11.42
C ALA A 36 -9.86 -14.00 10.56
N LEU A 37 -9.03 -14.09 9.51
CA LEU A 37 -8.95 -15.30 8.67
C LEU A 37 -8.49 -16.51 9.49
N LYS A 38 -7.49 -16.33 10.35
CA LYS A 38 -7.02 -17.38 11.26
C LYS A 38 -8.17 -17.85 12.17
N GLN A 39 -8.89 -16.93 12.81
CA GLN A 39 -10.04 -17.25 13.66
C GLN A 39 -11.14 -17.99 12.88
N TYR A 40 -11.43 -17.59 11.64
CA TYR A 40 -12.43 -18.26 10.81
C TYR A 40 -12.10 -19.72 10.55
N ILE A 41 -10.81 -20.04 10.39
CA ILE A 41 -10.34 -21.41 10.19
C ILE A 41 -10.41 -22.19 11.51
N GLU A 42 -9.93 -21.60 12.61
CA GLU A 42 -9.93 -22.23 13.94
C GLU A 42 -11.35 -22.53 14.45
N GLU A 43 -12.32 -21.64 14.18
CA GLU A 43 -13.73 -21.80 14.56
C GLU A 43 -14.54 -22.67 13.57
N GLY A 44 -13.92 -23.16 12.49
CA GLY A 44 -14.59 -24.00 11.48
C GLY A 44 -15.72 -23.27 10.75
N LYS A 45 -15.54 -21.98 10.39
CA LYS A 45 -16.52 -21.23 9.59
C LYS A 45 -16.71 -21.87 8.21
N ARG A 46 -17.81 -21.50 7.53
CA ARG A 46 -18.14 -22.05 6.20
C ARG A 46 -17.02 -21.75 5.21
N CYS A 47 -16.70 -22.72 4.34
CA CYS A 47 -15.65 -22.59 3.33
C CYS A 47 -15.85 -21.34 2.43
N LYS A 48 -17.10 -20.99 2.11
CA LYS A 48 -17.42 -19.77 1.35
C LYS A 48 -16.94 -18.51 2.07
N ASP A 49 -17.14 -18.41 3.38
CA ASP A 49 -16.77 -17.22 4.15
C ASP A 49 -15.24 -17.09 4.26
N VAL A 50 -14.53 -18.22 4.46
CA VAL A 50 -13.06 -18.27 4.43
C VAL A 50 -12.51 -17.84 3.06
N ALA A 51 -13.07 -18.38 1.98
CA ALA A 51 -12.65 -18.05 0.61
C ALA A 51 -12.88 -16.57 0.28
N MET A 52 -14.04 -16.02 0.64
CA MET A 52 -14.34 -14.60 0.43
C MET A 52 -13.40 -13.69 1.23
N LEU A 53 -13.13 -14.02 2.50
CA LEU A 53 -12.21 -13.24 3.33
C LEU A 53 -10.79 -13.29 2.79
N SER A 54 -10.32 -14.48 2.37
CA SER A 54 -9.02 -14.64 1.71
C SER A 54 -8.88 -13.79 0.45
N ALA A 55 -9.89 -13.81 -0.44
CA ALA A 55 -9.90 -12.98 -1.65
C ALA A 55 -9.91 -11.47 -1.33
N SER A 56 -10.62 -11.05 -0.29
CA SER A 56 -10.62 -9.66 0.20
C SER A 56 -9.23 -9.23 0.68
N ILE A 57 -8.54 -10.10 1.44
CA ILE A 57 -7.16 -9.84 1.91
C ILE A 57 -6.19 -9.70 0.73
N ALA A 58 -6.28 -10.60 -0.25
CA ALA A 58 -5.46 -10.53 -1.45
C ALA A 58 -5.62 -9.16 -2.16
N LYS A 59 -6.87 -8.70 -2.32
CA LYS A 59 -7.16 -7.38 -2.92
C LYS A 59 -6.63 -6.19 -2.10
N SER A 60 -6.73 -6.26 -0.77
CA SER A 60 -6.09 -5.27 0.11
C SER A 60 -4.58 -5.25 -0.08
N PHE A 61 -3.95 -6.42 -0.17
CA PHE A 61 -2.51 -6.55 -0.37
C PHE A 61 -2.07 -6.01 -1.74
N ASP A 62 -2.81 -6.28 -2.82
CA ASP A 62 -2.53 -5.70 -4.14
C ASP A 62 -2.62 -4.18 -4.14
N THR A 63 -3.57 -3.63 -3.38
CA THR A 63 -3.68 -2.18 -3.20
C THR A 63 -2.47 -1.61 -2.46
N LEU A 64 -1.98 -2.29 -1.43
CA LEU A 64 -0.77 -1.91 -0.71
C LEU A 64 0.46 -1.98 -1.63
N ARG A 65 0.60 -3.10 -2.38
CA ARG A 65 1.69 -3.36 -3.33
C ARG A 65 1.80 -2.29 -4.41
N ALA A 66 0.67 -1.88 -4.99
CA ALA A 66 0.66 -0.80 -5.98
C ALA A 66 1.07 0.55 -5.37
N ARG A 67 0.65 0.85 -4.14
CA ARG A 67 1.03 2.09 -3.44
C ARG A 67 2.53 2.14 -3.14
N THR A 68 3.10 1.06 -2.62
CA THR A 68 4.54 1.02 -2.32
C THR A 68 5.37 1.11 -3.59
N LEU A 69 4.93 0.48 -4.69
CA LEU A 69 5.57 0.61 -6.00
C LEU A 69 5.50 2.06 -6.54
N LYS A 70 4.35 2.75 -6.41
CA LYS A 70 4.23 4.18 -6.75
C LYS A 70 5.30 4.99 -6.03
N ASN A 71 5.43 4.79 -4.72
CA ASN A 71 6.37 5.54 -3.89
C ASN A 71 7.82 5.28 -4.31
N PHE A 72 8.17 4.04 -4.64
CA PHE A 72 9.49 3.71 -5.17
C PHE A 72 9.76 4.43 -6.51
N ILE A 73 8.83 4.36 -7.47
CA ILE A 73 9.01 4.99 -8.78
C ILE A 73 9.19 6.52 -8.63
N LEU A 74 8.35 7.17 -7.83
CA LEU A 74 8.44 8.63 -7.63
C LEU A 74 9.73 9.05 -6.92
N ASN A 75 10.14 8.32 -5.87
CA ASN A 75 11.23 8.77 -5.01
C ASN A 75 12.63 8.32 -5.45
N GLU A 76 12.74 7.17 -6.12
CA GLU A 76 14.02 6.58 -6.51
C GLU A 76 14.23 6.61 -8.03
N VAL A 77 13.20 6.32 -8.84
CA VAL A 77 13.36 6.27 -10.31
C VAL A 77 13.30 7.66 -10.93
N LEU A 78 12.33 8.49 -10.54
CA LEU A 78 12.19 9.85 -11.07
C LEU A 78 13.05 10.89 -10.34
N GLY A 79 13.36 10.68 -9.06
CA GLY A 79 14.23 11.55 -8.27
C GLY A 79 13.73 12.99 -8.12
N GLU A 80 14.64 13.95 -7.92
CA GLU A 80 14.32 15.39 -7.77
C GLU A 80 14.01 16.10 -9.10
N ALA A 81 13.99 15.37 -10.23
CA ALA A 81 13.63 15.94 -11.52
C ALA A 81 12.15 16.36 -11.46
N LYS A 82 11.92 17.64 -11.10
CA LYS A 82 10.62 18.32 -10.91
C LYS A 82 9.48 17.47 -11.46
N ILE A 83 8.86 16.70 -10.58
CA ILE A 83 7.73 15.86 -10.94
C ILE A 83 6.66 16.83 -11.44
N GLN A 84 6.52 16.94 -12.75
CA GLN A 84 5.35 17.54 -13.35
C GLN A 84 4.19 16.64 -12.93
N SER A 85 3.13 17.22 -12.36
CA SER A 85 1.91 16.50 -11.95
C SER A 85 1.43 15.49 -13.01
N LYS A 86 1.63 15.82 -14.28
CA LYS A 86 1.37 14.93 -15.43
C LYS A 86 2.06 13.56 -15.35
N LYS A 87 3.32 13.48 -14.90
CA LYS A 87 4.05 12.21 -14.75
C LYS A 87 3.52 11.36 -13.58
N GLU A 88 3.04 12.01 -12.52
CA GLU A 88 2.38 11.33 -11.40
C GLU A 88 1.06 10.69 -11.83
N GLU A 89 0.27 11.41 -12.62
CA GLU A 89 -0.97 10.92 -13.21
C GLU A 89 -0.73 9.71 -14.13
N GLU A 90 0.27 9.80 -15.03
CA GLU A 90 0.67 8.70 -15.92
C GLU A 90 1.11 7.45 -15.12
N ILE A 91 1.88 7.63 -14.04
CA ILE A 91 2.26 6.52 -13.15
C ILE A 91 1.04 5.90 -12.47
N GLU A 92 0.09 6.72 -12.01
CA GLU A 92 -1.14 6.19 -11.42
C GLU A 92 -1.97 5.40 -12.42
N GLU A 93 -2.05 5.83 -13.68
CA GLU A 93 -2.72 5.08 -14.75
C GLU A 93 -2.04 3.73 -15.00
N ILE A 94 -0.71 3.70 -15.11
CA ILE A 94 0.05 2.45 -15.28
C ILE A 94 -0.20 1.51 -14.10
N LEU A 95 -0.22 2.03 -12.87
CA LEU A 95 -0.47 1.22 -11.67
C LEU A 95 -1.91 0.72 -11.58
N LYS A 96 -2.89 1.43 -12.15
CA LYS A 96 -4.26 0.92 -12.27
C LYS A 96 -4.33 -0.28 -13.22
N LEU A 97 -3.56 -0.27 -14.32
CA LEU A 97 -3.46 -1.42 -15.24
C LEU A 97 -2.74 -2.62 -14.60
N TYR A 98 -1.85 -2.36 -13.64
CA TYR A 98 -1.10 -3.40 -12.93
C TYR A 98 -1.92 -4.12 -11.84
N LYS A 99 -2.94 -3.47 -11.28
CA LYS A 99 -3.87 -4.08 -10.33
C LYS A 99 -4.80 -5.03 -11.11
N LYS A 100 -4.41 -6.31 -11.20
CA LYS A 100 -5.30 -7.38 -11.66
C LYS A 100 -6.32 -7.75 -10.59
#